data_AF-A0A1V6C4W1-F1
#
_entry.id   AF-A0A1V6C4W1-F1
#
_cell.length_a   1.000
_cell.length_b   1.000
_cell.length_c   1.000
_cell.angle_alpha   90.00
_cell.angle_beta   90.00
_cell.angle_gamma   90.00
#
_symmetry.space_group_name_H-M   'P 1'
#
loop_
_entity.id
_entity.type
_entity.pdbx_description
1 polymer ?
#
loop_
_entity_poly.entity_id
_entity_poly.type
_entity_poly.pdbx_seq_one_letter_code
_entity_poly.pdbx_strand_id
1 'polypeptide(L)'
;MEKKNCAEYKGFTSKENKNTGYVRDISTPDYTSVKNRRRDFGAHMTSVDIFKNFIFPEIKDFLYDYAWIDLFAGEGNLILPILDAIQINKRIEFFKEHIFLFDVQKEMVDRSIQNAQRYGIPYEVARTNIQLRDTLQNYPDFKRLKYPCYHITNPPYLYLGYIVKKSERNLGYFSNQNEGYQDLYQVALMNDLRHNLQRLIYIIPTNFLFGFSVSNKIRRDFFSFYEITKAIIFERKIFEFTGTNVCICFFERKNHPSNQEINFYALKVNSKIIKKKYRLSVNDCYRAGGEFNEFISYFRPLEPLKIKFYLTIDEIQKNKGKIPVKLLDVNSFSNGYFRFDTYMVHKDFHDKLKSNPLFVRTLDTGKWEGRCGIYNVQEIFGVDGIVVKKKKYRTHPIQIFITPVLSECDLLLLKDYFNVMLEYFREITDSEFLTTFKYSSSDYIRKYLGLSQTRKLLETLPVHLISAEDKKRLRTFINQKDIEGIKDILSSQNRKTVSALLLKDFISEQLRNN
;
A
#
# COMPACT_ATOMS: atom_id res chain seq x y z
N MET A 1 -0.39 -48.03 10.77
CA MET A 1 -1.37 -48.13 11.86
C MET A 1 -0.88 -47.24 12.98
N GLU A 2 -1.56 -46.11 13.20
CA GLU A 2 -1.67 -45.39 14.48
C GLU A 2 -2.62 -44.23 14.23
N LYS A 3 -3.85 -44.35 14.76
CA LYS A 3 -4.88 -43.32 14.72
C LYS A 3 -4.46 -42.21 15.69
N LYS A 4 -4.07 -41.03 15.18
CA LYS A 4 -4.03 -39.82 16.01
C LYS A 4 -5.42 -39.20 16.03
N ASN A 5 -6.06 -39.36 17.20
CA ASN A 5 -7.34 -38.78 17.58
C ASN A 5 -7.36 -37.27 17.35
N CYS A 6 -8.45 -36.80 16.71
CA CYS A 6 -8.89 -35.42 16.83
C CYS A 6 -9.21 -35.15 18.31
N ALA A 7 -8.41 -34.31 18.96
CA ALA A 7 -8.70 -33.85 20.29
C ALA A 7 -9.93 -32.92 20.25
N GLU A 8 -10.98 -33.30 20.97
CA GLU A 8 -12.14 -32.47 21.23
C GLU A 8 -11.73 -31.18 21.95
N TYR A 9 -11.87 -30.05 21.27
CA TYR A 9 -11.79 -28.75 21.90
C TYR A 9 -13.10 -28.50 22.64
N LYS A 10 -13.07 -28.53 23.99
CA LYS A 10 -14.21 -28.16 24.83
C LYS A 10 -14.44 -26.65 24.74
N GLY A 11 -15.27 -26.25 23.77
CA GLY A 11 -15.88 -24.93 23.74
C GLY A 11 -16.82 -24.74 24.93
N PHE A 12 -16.70 -23.61 25.60
CA PHE A 12 -17.63 -23.16 26.64
C PHE A 12 -19.07 -23.18 26.10
N THR A 13 -19.92 -24.04 26.68
CA THR A 13 -21.35 -24.08 26.40
C THR A 13 -22.07 -23.08 27.29
N SER A 14 -22.38 -21.89 26.76
CA SER A 14 -23.45 -21.07 27.34
C SER A 14 -24.77 -21.45 26.67
N LYS A 15 -25.67 -22.07 27.43
CA LYS A 15 -27.09 -22.16 27.10
C LYS A 15 -27.68 -20.76 27.21
N GLU A 16 -27.92 -20.11 26.07
CA GLU A 16 -28.97 -19.09 25.90
C GLU A 16 -29.07 -18.74 24.41
N ASN A 17 -30.23 -19.02 23.81
CA ASN A 17 -30.59 -18.63 22.44
C ASN A 17 -30.77 -17.10 22.37
N LYS A 18 -29.67 -16.35 22.39
CA LYS A 18 -29.72 -14.91 22.12
C LYS A 18 -29.64 -14.70 20.61
N ASN A 19 -30.71 -14.15 20.04
CA ASN A 19 -30.79 -13.76 18.63
C ASN A 19 -29.70 -12.75 18.21
N THR A 20 -29.01 -12.15 19.18
CA THR A 20 -27.94 -11.17 18.99
C THR A 20 -26.87 -11.33 20.06
N GLY A 21 -25.60 -11.11 19.75
CA GLY A 21 -24.52 -11.10 20.74
C GLY A 21 -23.24 -10.48 20.22
N TYR A 22 -22.14 -10.61 20.96
CA TYR A 22 -20.83 -10.02 20.61
C TYR A 22 -19.73 -11.08 20.57
N VAL A 23 -18.76 -10.89 19.68
CA VAL A 23 -17.58 -11.74 19.51
C VAL A 23 -16.33 -10.85 19.49
N ARG A 24 -15.31 -11.20 20.28
CA ARG A 24 -14.02 -10.49 20.31
C ARG A 24 -13.20 -10.91 19.09
N ASP A 25 -12.61 -9.95 18.39
CA ASP A 25 -11.54 -10.23 17.44
C ASP A 25 -10.23 -10.40 18.19
N ILE A 26 -9.85 -11.67 18.39
CA ILE A 26 -8.69 -12.13 19.16
C ILE A 26 -7.38 -11.48 18.67
N SER A 27 -7.36 -11.07 17.40
CA SER A 27 -6.19 -10.44 16.79
C SER A 27 -6.07 -8.94 17.04
N THR A 28 -7.07 -8.31 17.67
CA THR A 28 -7.04 -6.86 17.96
C THR A 28 -6.12 -6.60 19.16
N PRO A 29 -5.10 -5.72 19.05
CA PRO A 29 -4.34 -5.28 20.22
C PRO A 29 -5.23 -4.47 21.17
N ASP A 30 -4.98 -4.58 22.48
CA ASP A 30 -5.65 -3.75 23.48
C ASP A 30 -5.25 -2.29 23.23
N TYR A 31 -6.20 -1.49 22.75
CA TYR A 31 -5.91 -0.16 22.19
C TYR A 31 -6.26 0.94 23.19
N THR A 32 -5.29 1.77 23.56
CA THR A 32 -5.51 3.13 24.05
C THR A 32 -5.50 4.09 22.85
N SER A 33 -6.63 4.69 22.52
CA SER A 33 -6.73 5.58 21.37
C SER A 33 -6.06 6.94 21.66
N VAL A 34 -4.92 7.22 21.04
CA VAL A 34 -4.37 8.59 21.03
C VAL A 34 -4.98 9.34 19.83
N LYS A 35 -5.89 10.27 20.10
CA LYS A 35 -6.43 11.20 19.09
C LYS A 35 -5.35 12.22 18.70
N ASN A 36 -4.60 11.96 17.64
CA ASN A 36 -3.72 12.98 17.06
C ASN A 36 -4.51 13.91 16.12
N ARG A 37 -4.56 15.20 16.45
CA ARG A 37 -5.06 16.25 15.54
C ARG A 37 -4.05 16.39 14.38
N ARG A 38 -4.52 16.25 13.13
CA ARG A 38 -3.73 16.56 11.93
C ARG A 38 -3.86 18.05 11.62
N ARG A 39 -2.77 18.70 11.22
CA ARG A 39 -2.76 20.13 10.86
C ARG A 39 -3.55 20.38 9.57
N ASP A 40 -4.09 21.59 9.45
CA ASP A 40 -4.70 22.05 8.20
C ASP A 40 -3.63 22.11 7.10
N PHE A 41 -4.04 21.89 5.84
CA PHE A 41 -3.18 21.78 4.64
C PHE A 41 -2.28 20.54 4.50
N GLY A 42 -2.22 19.66 5.51
CA GLY A 42 -1.44 18.41 5.39
C GLY A 42 0.08 18.59 5.36
N ALA A 43 0.57 19.78 5.73
CA ALA A 43 1.99 20.08 5.89
C ALA A 43 2.56 19.44 7.17
N HIS A 44 3.80 18.97 7.09
CA HIS A 44 4.51 18.35 8.20
C HIS A 44 5.88 19.02 8.37
N MET A 45 6.17 19.50 9.58
CA MET A 45 7.46 20.14 9.86
C MET A 45 8.59 19.14 9.79
N THR A 46 9.57 19.44 8.95
CA THR A 46 10.78 18.63 8.81
C THR A 46 11.83 19.07 9.81
N SER A 47 12.39 18.10 10.55
CA SER A 47 13.56 18.38 11.40
C SER A 47 14.79 18.66 10.53
N VAL A 48 15.62 19.59 10.97
CA VAL A 48 16.94 19.87 10.40
C VAL A 48 17.81 18.60 10.38
N ASP A 49 17.60 17.66 11.32
CA ASP A 49 18.35 16.40 11.38
C ASP A 49 18.11 15.52 10.14
N ILE A 50 16.90 15.55 9.57
CA ILE A 50 16.59 14.79 8.36
C ILE A 50 17.46 15.31 7.20
N PHE A 51 17.56 16.63 7.08
CA PHE A 51 18.43 17.25 6.10
C PHE A 51 19.90 16.88 6.36
N LYS A 52 20.41 17.15 7.56
CA LYS A 52 21.83 16.94 7.92
C LYS A 52 22.30 15.50 7.76
N ASN A 53 21.47 14.53 8.12
CA ASN A 53 21.86 13.12 8.15
C ASN A 53 21.64 12.40 6.81
N PHE A 54 20.66 12.83 6.01
CA PHE A 54 20.20 12.04 4.86
C PHE A 54 20.22 12.77 3.52
N ILE A 55 20.20 14.10 3.51
CA ILE A 55 20.16 14.91 2.28
C ILE A 55 21.49 15.62 2.06
N PHE A 56 21.97 16.36 3.06
CA PHE A 56 23.21 17.12 2.99
C PHE A 56 24.43 16.30 2.54
N PRO A 57 24.64 15.06 3.03
CA PRO A 57 25.79 14.25 2.59
C PRO A 57 25.82 13.97 1.09
N GLU A 58 24.67 14.04 0.42
CA GLU A 58 24.52 13.75 -1.02
C GLU A 58 24.73 14.99 -1.90
N ILE A 59 24.71 16.20 -1.33
CA ILE A 59 24.76 17.46 -2.10
C ILE A 59 25.94 18.37 -1.74
N LYS A 60 26.61 18.11 -0.63
CA LYS A 60 27.65 18.98 -0.05
C LYS A 60 28.79 19.35 -1.00
N ASP A 61 29.07 18.52 -2.00
CA ASP A 61 30.23 18.66 -2.88
C ASP A 61 29.95 19.55 -4.12
N PHE A 62 28.69 19.95 -4.34
CA PHE A 62 28.27 20.74 -5.52
C PHE A 62 27.28 21.88 -5.17
N LEU A 63 27.44 22.46 -3.98
CA LEU A 63 26.55 23.53 -3.47
C LEU A 63 26.49 24.78 -4.34
N TYR A 64 27.58 25.13 -5.03
CA TYR A 64 27.69 26.32 -5.87
C TYR A 64 27.24 26.09 -7.33
N ASP A 65 26.84 24.87 -7.68
CA ASP A 65 26.46 24.54 -9.07
C ASP A 65 24.96 24.77 -9.33
N TYR A 66 24.16 24.92 -8.27
CA TYR A 66 22.71 24.92 -8.35
C TYR A 66 22.05 26.05 -7.55
N ALA A 67 20.87 26.46 -8.01
CA ALA A 67 19.90 27.17 -7.19
C ALA A 67 19.04 26.14 -6.44
N TRP A 68 19.20 26.09 -5.12
CA TRP A 68 18.45 25.25 -4.20
C TRP A 68 17.09 25.87 -3.92
N ILE A 69 16.04 25.17 -4.34
CA ILE A 69 14.66 25.64 -4.20
C ILE A 69 13.86 24.71 -3.30
N ASP A 70 12.97 25.28 -2.47
CA ASP A 70 11.93 24.54 -1.74
C ASP A 70 10.59 25.26 -1.97
N LEU A 71 9.67 24.60 -2.67
CA LEU A 71 8.37 25.16 -3.01
C LEU A 71 7.33 25.01 -1.89
N PHE A 72 7.69 24.32 -0.80
CA PHE A 72 6.85 24.03 0.37
C PHE A 72 7.70 24.18 1.65
N ALA A 73 8.39 25.31 1.75
CA ALA A 73 9.54 25.49 2.63
C ALA A 73 9.24 25.41 4.13
N GLY A 74 8.00 25.67 4.56
CA GLY A 74 7.68 25.82 5.97
C GLY A 74 8.62 26.87 6.60
N GLU A 75 9.36 26.47 7.63
CA GLU A 75 10.34 27.33 8.32
C GLU A 75 11.74 27.34 7.66
N GLY A 76 11.90 26.74 6.49
CA GLY A 76 13.15 26.70 5.73
C GLY A 76 14.14 25.60 6.15
N ASN A 77 13.71 24.65 7.00
CA ASN A 77 14.57 23.65 7.64
C ASN A 77 15.24 22.65 6.68
N LEU A 78 14.80 22.56 5.43
CA LEU A 78 15.37 21.66 4.42
C LEU A 78 16.47 22.28 3.57
N ILE A 79 16.61 23.61 3.54
CA ILE A 79 17.56 24.29 2.66
C ILE A 79 18.41 25.31 3.40
N LEU A 80 17.85 26.09 4.33
CA LEU A 80 18.63 27.06 5.11
C LEU A 80 19.87 26.43 5.79
N PRO A 81 19.84 25.18 6.29
CA PRO A 81 21.03 24.56 6.88
C PRO A 81 22.20 24.34 5.90
N ILE A 82 22.02 24.50 4.58
CA ILE A 82 23.15 24.56 3.64
C ILE A 82 24.14 25.66 4.04
N LEU A 83 23.65 26.78 4.59
CA LEU A 83 24.47 27.90 5.04
C LEU A 83 25.45 27.54 6.17
N ASP A 84 25.23 26.45 6.90
CA ASP A 84 26.20 25.93 7.88
C ASP A 84 27.53 25.55 7.19
N ALA A 85 27.49 25.13 5.92
CA ALA A 85 28.65 24.74 5.13
C ALA A 85 29.30 25.91 4.35
N ILE A 86 28.66 27.09 4.36
CA ILE A 86 29.13 28.26 3.63
C ILE A 86 29.88 29.19 4.58
N GLN A 87 31.07 29.65 4.14
CA GLN A 87 31.87 30.64 4.86
C GLN A 87 31.04 31.89 5.18
N ILE A 88 31.12 32.38 6.43
CA ILE A 88 30.24 33.44 6.95
C ILE A 88 30.20 34.67 6.03
N ASN A 89 31.36 35.12 5.55
CA ASN A 89 31.49 36.28 4.65
C ASN A 89 30.89 36.07 3.25
N LYS A 90 30.64 34.83 2.83
CA LYS A 90 30.04 34.49 1.53
C LYS A 90 28.54 34.18 1.62
N ARG A 91 27.99 34.04 2.83
CA ARG A 91 26.58 33.58 3.03
C ARG A 91 25.56 34.47 2.36
N ILE A 92 25.74 35.79 2.40
CA ILE A 92 24.77 36.75 1.84
C ILE A 92 24.71 36.60 0.32
N GLU A 93 25.87 36.59 -0.35
CA GLU A 93 25.97 36.40 -1.80
C GLU A 93 25.44 35.03 -2.20
N PHE A 94 25.88 33.97 -1.49
CA PHE A 94 25.42 32.62 -1.74
C PHE A 94 23.90 32.51 -1.61
N PHE A 95 23.31 33.00 -0.53
CA PHE A 95 21.87 32.97 -0.32
C PHE A 95 21.11 33.69 -1.44
N LYS A 96 21.59 34.88 -1.83
CA LYS A 96 20.97 35.69 -2.87
C LYS A 96 20.91 34.96 -4.22
N GLU A 97 21.97 34.24 -4.58
CA GLU A 97 22.07 33.58 -5.89
C GLU A 97 21.59 32.12 -5.89
N HIS A 98 21.66 31.42 -4.74
CA HIS A 98 21.51 29.96 -4.67
C HIS A 98 20.35 29.47 -3.80
N ILE A 99 19.65 30.29 -3.01
CA ILE A 99 18.57 29.79 -2.12
C ILE A 99 17.27 30.53 -2.41
N PHE A 100 16.20 29.78 -2.73
CA PHE A 100 14.85 30.32 -2.96
C PHE A 100 13.79 29.46 -2.28
N LEU A 101 12.95 30.07 -1.45
CA LEU A 101 11.99 29.37 -0.60
C LEU A 101 10.58 29.93 -0.80
N PHE A 102 9.58 29.06 -0.83
CA PHE A 102 8.19 29.45 -1.01
C PHE A 102 7.29 28.69 -0.04
N ASP A 103 6.27 29.35 0.49
CA ASP A 103 5.20 28.69 1.23
C ASP A 103 3.88 29.46 1.04
N VAL A 104 2.75 28.76 1.16
CA VAL A 104 1.40 29.36 1.07
C VAL A 104 0.95 29.98 2.40
N GLN A 105 1.61 29.65 3.50
CA GLN A 105 1.29 30.16 4.83
C GLN A 105 2.21 31.31 5.20
N LYS A 106 1.61 32.50 5.38
CA LYS A 106 2.34 33.72 5.79
C LYS A 106 3.19 33.50 7.05
N GLU A 107 2.64 32.81 8.05
CA GLU A 107 3.36 32.53 9.30
C GLU A 107 4.64 31.71 9.07
N MET A 108 4.60 30.74 8.15
CA MET A 108 5.77 29.91 7.82
C MET A 108 6.84 30.74 7.10
N VAL A 109 6.43 31.59 6.16
CA VAL A 109 7.32 32.53 5.47
C VAL A 109 8.00 33.47 6.46
N ASP A 110 7.25 34.09 7.38
CA ASP A 110 7.78 35.01 8.38
C ASP A 110 8.81 34.29 9.29
N ARG A 111 8.53 33.06 9.72
CA ARG A 111 9.47 32.23 10.50
C ARG A 111 10.71 31.84 9.70
N SER A 112 10.56 31.49 8.42
CA SER A 112 11.68 31.16 7.53
C SER A 112 12.61 32.37 7.32
N ILE A 113 12.06 33.58 7.20
CA ILE A 113 12.83 34.83 7.16
C ILE A 113 13.61 35.02 8.46
N GLN A 114 12.96 34.88 9.62
CA GLN A 114 13.64 34.98 10.92
C GLN A 114 14.76 33.95 11.06
N ASN A 115 14.56 32.72 10.57
CA ASN A 115 15.59 31.69 10.55
C ASN A 115 16.76 32.07 9.64
N ALA A 116 16.50 32.62 8.45
CA ALA A 116 17.57 33.12 7.57
C ALA A 116 18.37 34.25 8.23
N GLN A 117 17.72 35.15 8.98
CA GLN A 117 18.41 36.20 9.74
C GLN A 117 19.37 35.63 10.80
N ARG A 118 19.02 34.51 11.44
CA ARG A 118 19.93 33.80 12.38
C ARG A 118 21.20 33.27 11.71
N TYR A 119 21.16 33.04 10.40
CA TYR A 119 22.35 32.68 9.60
C TYR A 119 23.20 33.89 9.16
N GLY A 120 22.78 35.11 9.51
CA GLY A 120 23.44 36.36 9.12
C GLY A 120 22.91 36.98 7.82
N ILE A 121 21.77 36.51 7.30
CA ILE A 121 21.16 37.07 6.09
C ILE A 121 20.34 38.32 6.43
N PRO A 122 20.60 39.49 5.84
CA PRO A 122 19.80 40.69 6.08
C PRO A 122 18.33 40.50 5.69
N TYR A 123 17.42 41.10 6.44
CA TYR A 123 15.96 40.99 6.20
C TYR A 123 15.57 41.33 4.76
N GLU A 124 16.12 42.40 4.21
CA GLU A 124 15.84 42.86 2.84
C GLU A 124 16.25 41.82 1.78
N VAL A 125 17.34 41.08 2.03
CA VAL A 125 17.78 40.00 1.15
C VAL A 125 16.88 38.77 1.35
N ALA A 126 16.61 38.40 2.60
CA ALA A 126 15.78 37.25 2.94
C ALA A 126 14.36 37.35 2.34
N ARG A 127 13.68 38.49 2.47
CA ARG A 127 12.32 38.69 1.96
C ARG A 127 12.22 38.66 0.42
N THR A 128 13.33 38.84 -0.28
CA THR A 128 13.37 38.77 -1.75
C THR A 128 13.32 37.32 -2.23
N ASN A 129 14.01 36.41 -1.52
CA ASN A 129 14.14 35.01 -1.90
C ASN A 129 13.20 34.06 -1.13
N ILE A 130 12.56 34.52 -0.05
CA ILE A 130 11.56 33.77 0.72
C ILE A 130 10.19 34.41 0.49
N GLN A 131 9.30 33.72 -0.23
CA GLN A 131 8.07 34.34 -0.76
C GLN A 131 6.79 33.60 -0.35
N LEU A 132 5.74 34.38 -0.06
CA LEU A 132 4.38 33.88 0.13
C LEU A 132 3.75 33.55 -1.24
N ARG A 133 3.52 32.27 -1.52
CA ARG A 133 2.98 31.82 -2.81
C ARG A 133 2.34 30.43 -2.71
N ASP A 134 1.17 30.28 -3.32
CA ASP A 134 0.59 28.96 -3.59
C ASP A 134 1.27 28.35 -4.83
N THR A 135 2.33 27.57 -4.62
CA THR A 135 3.13 26.96 -5.68
C THR A 135 2.45 25.79 -6.38
N LEU A 136 1.35 25.26 -5.82
CA LEU A 136 0.54 24.24 -6.49
C LEU A 136 -0.31 24.85 -7.60
N GLN A 137 -0.85 26.06 -7.38
CA GLN A 137 -1.64 26.81 -8.37
C GLN A 137 -0.80 27.73 -9.25
N ASN A 138 0.17 28.41 -8.65
CA ASN A 138 0.95 29.46 -9.28
C ASN A 138 2.45 29.16 -9.12
N TYR A 139 2.97 28.30 -9.99
CA TYR A 139 4.37 27.88 -9.97
C TYR A 139 5.32 29.05 -10.28
N PRO A 140 6.47 29.20 -9.58
CA PRO A 140 7.41 30.30 -9.85
C PRO A 140 8.15 30.14 -11.20
N ASP A 141 8.47 31.26 -11.86
CA ASP A 141 9.32 31.24 -13.06
C ASP A 141 10.80 31.33 -12.66
N PHE A 142 11.54 30.27 -12.95
CA PHE A 142 12.96 30.15 -12.65
C PHE A 142 13.90 30.42 -13.83
N LYS A 143 13.38 30.78 -15.01
CA LYS A 143 14.20 30.99 -16.22
C LYS A 143 15.27 32.06 -16.09
N ARG A 144 15.10 32.98 -15.14
CA ARG A 144 16.02 34.11 -14.90
C ARG A 144 17.10 33.81 -13.85
N LEU A 145 17.06 32.62 -13.23
CA LEU A 145 18.09 32.26 -12.26
C LEU A 145 19.40 31.96 -12.98
N LYS A 146 20.50 32.38 -12.35
CA LYS A 146 21.87 32.19 -12.85
C LYS A 146 22.27 30.71 -12.89
N TYR A 147 21.74 29.93 -11.96
CA TYR A 147 22.08 28.51 -11.78
C TYR A 147 20.86 27.62 -12.06
N PRO A 148 21.07 26.39 -12.56
CA PRO A 148 19.99 25.42 -12.71
C PRO A 148 19.35 25.10 -11.36
N CYS A 149 18.04 24.88 -11.36
CA CYS A 149 17.30 24.57 -10.14
C CYS A 149 17.51 23.12 -9.68
N TYR A 150 17.69 22.95 -8.38
CA TYR A 150 17.63 21.67 -7.67
C TYR A 150 16.57 21.78 -6.58
N HIS A 151 15.46 21.06 -6.73
CA HIS A 151 14.35 21.13 -5.80
C HIS A 151 14.50 20.13 -4.66
N ILE A 152 14.57 20.60 -3.42
CA ILE A 152 14.59 19.78 -2.21
C ILE A 152 13.36 20.17 -1.39
N THR A 153 12.45 19.23 -1.15
CA THR A 153 11.19 19.58 -0.48
C THR A 153 10.52 18.42 0.26
N ASN A 154 9.63 18.78 1.19
CA ASN A 154 8.65 17.91 1.82
C ASN A 154 7.24 18.46 1.51
N PRO A 155 6.65 18.14 0.34
CA PRO A 155 5.36 18.67 -0.07
C PRO A 155 4.22 18.20 0.87
N PRO A 156 3.07 18.88 0.86
CA PRO A 156 1.93 18.46 1.68
C PRO A 156 1.40 17.06 1.29
N TYR A 157 1.00 16.28 2.29
CA TYR A 157 0.36 14.97 2.11
C TYR A 157 -1.12 15.04 2.45
N LEU A 158 -1.97 15.11 1.43
CA LEU A 158 -3.41 15.23 1.62
C LEU A 158 -4.17 14.42 0.58
N TYR A 159 -4.44 13.16 0.94
CA TYR A 159 -5.22 12.23 0.14
C TYR A 159 -6.63 12.77 -0.16
N LEU A 160 -7.02 12.76 -1.44
CA LEU A 160 -8.30 13.25 -1.97
C LEU A 160 -9.51 12.68 -1.23
N GLY A 161 -9.50 11.39 -0.88
CA GLY A 161 -10.60 10.75 -0.13
C GLY A 161 -10.79 11.27 1.30
N TYR A 162 -9.82 12.02 1.84
CA TYR A 162 -9.97 12.79 3.07
C TYR A 162 -10.48 14.21 2.79
N ILE A 163 -9.98 14.86 1.73
CA ILE A 163 -10.37 16.21 1.29
C ILE A 163 -11.88 16.28 1.05
N VAL A 164 -12.43 15.35 0.26
CA VAL A 164 -13.86 15.26 -0.07
C VAL A 164 -14.75 15.21 1.18
N LYS A 165 -14.22 14.78 2.33
CA LYS A 165 -14.99 14.64 3.57
C LYS A 165 -14.90 15.85 4.49
N LYS A 166 -13.95 16.77 4.27
CA LYS A 166 -13.58 17.79 5.27
C LYS A 166 -13.17 19.16 4.72
N SER A 167 -12.79 19.29 3.45
CA SER A 167 -12.28 20.55 2.91
C SER A 167 -12.53 20.64 1.41
N GLU A 168 -13.63 21.26 0.99
CA GLU A 168 -13.93 21.45 -0.44
C GLU A 168 -12.90 22.34 -1.15
N ARG A 169 -12.28 23.29 -0.42
CA ARG A 169 -11.30 24.25 -0.95
C ARG A 169 -10.15 23.59 -1.70
N ASN A 170 -9.67 22.44 -1.23
CA ASN A 170 -8.50 21.77 -1.82
C ASN A 170 -8.86 20.85 -3.00
N LEU A 171 -10.15 20.70 -3.35
CA LEU A 171 -10.57 19.87 -4.48
C LEU A 171 -10.09 20.44 -5.82
N GLY A 172 -10.00 21.77 -5.94
CA GLY A 172 -9.57 22.45 -7.16
C GLY A 172 -8.16 22.06 -7.63
N TYR A 173 -7.27 21.63 -6.72
CA TYR A 173 -5.94 21.14 -7.11
C TYR A 173 -5.97 19.84 -7.93
N PHE A 174 -7.08 19.09 -7.91
CA PHE A 174 -7.22 17.80 -8.59
C PHE A 174 -8.06 17.88 -9.88
N SER A 175 -8.38 19.08 -10.34
CA SER A 175 -9.14 19.31 -11.57
C SER A 175 -8.23 19.50 -12.80
N ASN A 176 -8.81 19.47 -14.01
CA ASN A 176 -8.11 19.73 -15.27
C ASN A 176 -6.92 18.76 -15.48
N GLN A 177 -5.73 19.31 -15.77
CA GLN A 177 -4.50 18.54 -15.97
C GLN A 177 -4.08 17.66 -14.78
N ASN A 178 -4.67 17.85 -13.60
CA ASN A 178 -4.41 17.06 -12.40
C ASN A 178 -5.44 15.94 -12.15
N GLU A 179 -6.38 15.74 -13.06
CA GLU A 179 -7.39 14.68 -12.96
C GLU A 179 -6.75 13.30 -12.84
N GLY A 180 -7.31 12.49 -11.93
CA GLY A 180 -6.85 11.14 -11.65
C GLY A 180 -5.74 11.04 -10.60
N TYR A 181 -5.03 12.12 -10.27
CA TYR A 181 -4.17 12.16 -9.08
C TYR A 181 -5.00 12.14 -7.80
N GLN A 182 -4.40 11.65 -6.72
CA GLN A 182 -5.10 11.29 -5.50
C GLN A 182 -4.49 11.92 -4.24
N ASP A 183 -3.32 12.57 -4.33
CA ASP A 183 -2.66 13.23 -3.21
C ASP A 183 -1.89 14.50 -3.68
N LEU A 184 -1.72 15.49 -2.82
CA LEU A 184 -1.13 16.78 -3.19
C LEU A 184 0.35 16.67 -3.57
N TYR A 185 1.13 15.78 -2.95
CA TYR A 185 2.51 15.55 -3.36
C TYR A 185 2.61 15.06 -4.81
N GLN A 186 1.58 14.38 -5.32
CA GLN A 186 1.55 13.92 -6.72
C GLN A 186 1.40 15.12 -7.65
N VAL A 187 0.57 16.09 -7.28
CA VAL A 187 0.42 17.36 -8.01
C VAL A 187 1.73 18.15 -8.00
N ALA A 188 2.42 18.22 -6.84
CA ALA A 188 3.73 18.86 -6.73
C ALA A 188 4.77 18.23 -7.67
N LEU A 189 4.91 16.90 -7.68
CA LEU A 189 5.81 16.19 -8.60
C LEU A 189 5.49 16.48 -10.08
N MET A 190 4.20 16.53 -10.43
CA MET A 190 3.79 16.82 -11.81
C MET A 190 4.02 18.28 -12.20
N ASN A 191 3.92 19.21 -11.25
CA ASN A 191 4.29 20.60 -11.50
C ASN A 191 5.77 20.73 -11.83
N ASP A 192 6.66 20.07 -11.08
CA ASP A 192 8.10 20.06 -11.40
C ASP A 192 8.40 19.41 -12.74
N LEU A 193 7.68 18.33 -13.08
CA LEU A 193 7.80 17.66 -14.38
C LEU A 193 7.47 18.62 -15.53
N ARG A 194 6.33 19.34 -15.42
CA ARG A 194 5.85 20.31 -16.43
C ARG A 194 6.78 21.52 -16.58
N HIS A 195 7.50 21.88 -15.52
CA HIS A 195 8.47 22.98 -15.52
C HIS A 195 9.91 22.53 -15.81
N ASN A 196 10.10 21.29 -16.27
CA ASN A 196 11.38 20.75 -16.75
C ASN A 196 12.53 20.84 -15.73
N LEU A 197 12.22 20.69 -14.44
CA LEU A 197 13.27 20.53 -13.44
C LEU A 197 14.10 19.27 -13.73
N GLN A 198 15.40 19.33 -13.42
CA GLN A 198 16.32 18.24 -13.77
C GLN A 198 16.59 17.32 -12.58
N ARG A 199 16.68 17.87 -11.37
CA ARG A 199 17.08 17.14 -10.17
C ARG A 199 16.15 17.47 -9.01
N LEU A 200 15.65 16.44 -8.34
CA LEU A 200 14.67 16.56 -7.27
C LEU A 200 15.06 15.67 -6.08
N ILE A 201 14.91 16.17 -4.85
CA ILE A 201 14.95 15.38 -3.62
C ILE A 201 13.62 15.60 -2.90
N TYR A 202 12.83 14.55 -2.81
CA TYR A 202 11.46 14.63 -2.34
C TYR A 202 11.24 13.73 -1.13
N ILE A 203 10.74 14.32 -0.05
CA ILE A 203 10.22 13.56 1.09
C ILE A 203 8.74 13.29 0.85
N ILE A 204 8.36 12.04 0.58
CA ILE A 204 7.00 11.65 0.19
C ILE A 204 6.55 10.36 0.88
N PRO A 205 5.24 10.04 0.89
CA PRO A 205 4.76 8.79 1.45
C PRO A 205 5.37 7.57 0.74
N THR A 206 5.81 6.57 1.50
CA THR A 206 6.32 5.28 0.98
C THR A 206 5.34 4.57 0.04
N ASN A 207 4.03 4.84 0.18
CA ASN A 207 3.02 4.33 -0.73
C ASN A 207 3.12 4.91 -2.14
N PHE A 208 3.97 5.90 -2.40
CA PHE A 208 4.42 6.20 -3.75
C PHE A 208 5.08 4.98 -4.41
N LEU A 209 5.93 4.24 -3.68
CA LEU A 209 6.60 3.02 -4.15
C LEU A 209 5.76 1.74 -3.92
N PHE A 210 5.08 1.64 -2.78
CA PHE A 210 4.41 0.38 -2.35
C PHE A 210 2.89 0.37 -2.52
N GLY A 211 2.30 1.55 -2.67
CA GLY A 211 0.86 1.70 -2.83
C GLY A 211 0.39 1.05 -4.11
N PHE A 212 -0.80 0.44 -4.07
CA PHE A 212 -1.42 -0.15 -5.24
C PHE A 212 -2.09 0.93 -6.11
N SER A 213 -3.40 0.87 -6.32
CA SER A 213 -4.12 1.70 -7.30
C SER A 213 -3.95 3.21 -7.12
N VAL A 214 -3.76 3.71 -5.90
CA VAL A 214 -3.67 5.15 -5.59
C VAL A 214 -2.43 5.84 -6.19
N SER A 215 -1.37 5.08 -6.46
CA SER A 215 -0.09 5.61 -6.95
C SER A 215 0.22 5.17 -8.38
N ASN A 216 -0.62 4.36 -9.02
CA ASN A 216 -0.34 3.82 -10.35
C ASN A 216 -0.22 4.92 -11.41
N LYS A 217 -1.16 5.88 -11.43
CA LYS A 217 -1.16 6.96 -12.42
C LYS A 217 0.08 7.85 -12.28
N ILE A 218 0.32 8.40 -11.08
CA ILE A 218 1.49 9.26 -10.84
C ILE A 218 2.80 8.55 -11.18
N ARG A 219 2.97 7.27 -10.82
CA ARG A 219 4.18 6.52 -11.16
C ARG A 219 4.36 6.38 -12.67
N ARG A 220 3.30 6.03 -13.41
CA ARG A 220 3.37 5.92 -14.87
C ARG A 220 3.72 7.25 -15.52
N ASP A 221 3.01 8.31 -15.15
CA ASP A 221 3.21 9.63 -15.73
C ASP A 221 4.60 10.21 -15.40
N PHE A 222 5.07 10.02 -14.16
CA PHE A 222 6.31 10.61 -13.68
C PHE A 222 7.55 9.80 -14.09
N PHE A 223 7.53 8.46 -13.95
CA PHE A 223 8.69 7.62 -14.24
C PHE A 223 8.99 7.41 -15.72
N SER A 224 8.08 7.78 -16.61
CA SER A 224 8.44 7.91 -18.02
C SER A 224 9.49 9.02 -18.24
N PHE A 225 9.57 10.03 -17.35
CA PHE A 225 10.45 11.19 -17.50
C PHE A 225 11.55 11.29 -16.43
N TYR A 226 11.39 10.63 -15.29
CA TYR A 226 12.37 10.62 -14.21
C TYR A 226 12.76 9.20 -13.83
N GLU A 227 13.97 9.05 -13.30
CA GLU A 227 14.40 7.85 -12.60
C GLU A 227 14.69 8.14 -11.14
N ILE A 228 14.61 7.11 -10.30
CA ILE A 228 15.13 7.18 -8.92
C ILE A 228 16.57 6.73 -8.97
N THR A 229 17.49 7.58 -8.53
CA THR A 229 18.91 7.21 -8.39
C THR A 229 19.18 6.60 -7.01
N LYS A 230 18.46 7.07 -5.98
CA LYS A 230 18.58 6.61 -4.60
C LYS A 230 17.29 6.85 -3.82
N ALA A 231 17.05 6.04 -2.78
CA ALA A 231 16.01 6.32 -1.80
C ALA A 231 16.44 6.02 -0.36
N ILE A 232 15.74 6.63 0.59
CA ILE A 232 15.87 6.37 2.02
C ILE A 232 14.46 6.16 2.56
N ILE A 233 14.18 4.96 3.09
CA ILE A 233 12.84 4.51 3.45
C ILE A 233 12.76 4.40 4.97
N PHE A 234 11.87 5.19 5.59
CA PHE A 234 11.71 5.20 7.03
C PHE A 234 10.59 4.25 7.47
N GLU A 235 10.99 3.23 8.20
CA GLU A 235 10.09 2.21 8.73
C GLU A 235 9.49 2.61 10.08
N ARG A 236 10.10 3.61 10.73
CA ARG A 236 9.64 4.23 11.98
C ARG A 236 9.10 5.62 11.75
N LYS A 237 8.35 6.11 12.73
CA LYS A 237 7.77 7.45 12.73
C LYS A 237 8.89 8.48 12.89
N ILE A 238 9.08 9.32 11.87
CA ILE A 238 10.04 10.43 11.88
C ILE A 238 9.38 11.80 12.03
N PHE A 239 8.08 11.91 11.74
CA PHE A 239 7.31 13.13 11.91
C PHE A 239 6.24 12.92 12.97
N GLU A 240 6.13 13.87 13.91
CA GLU A 240 5.20 13.78 15.04
C GLU A 240 3.72 13.68 14.61
N PHE A 241 3.36 14.33 13.50
CA PHE A 241 1.96 14.46 13.06
C PHE A 241 1.58 13.61 11.83
N THR A 242 2.50 12.82 11.25
CA THR A 242 2.15 11.89 10.17
C THR A 242 1.69 10.55 10.75
N GLY A 243 0.65 9.99 10.14
CA GLY A 243 0.26 8.60 10.37
C GLY A 243 0.82 7.65 9.32
N THR A 244 1.69 8.09 8.41
CA THR A 244 2.10 7.35 7.21
C THR A 244 3.61 7.27 7.14
N ASN A 245 4.15 6.09 6.81
CA ASN A 245 5.56 5.91 6.52
C ASN A 245 6.00 6.74 5.31
N VAL A 246 7.17 7.37 5.42
CA VAL A 246 7.75 8.27 4.42
C VAL A 246 9.07 7.76 3.89
N CYS A 247 9.45 8.23 2.71
CA CYS A 247 10.76 8.02 2.11
C CYS A 247 11.29 9.33 1.53
N ILE A 248 12.61 9.46 1.48
CA ILE A 248 13.31 10.47 0.68
C ILE A 248 13.66 9.79 -0.64
N CYS A 249 13.22 10.35 -1.75
CA CYS A 249 13.55 9.88 -3.10
C CYS A 249 14.38 10.93 -3.83
N PHE A 250 15.49 10.49 -4.41
CA PHE A 250 16.38 11.28 -5.24
C PHE A 250 16.03 10.97 -6.70
N PHE A 251 15.56 11.97 -7.42
CA PHE A 251 15.12 11.83 -8.80
C PHE A 251 16.01 12.63 -9.75
N GLU A 252 16.30 12.03 -10.89
CA GLU A 252 16.95 12.71 -12.02
C GLU A 252 16.09 12.57 -13.26
N ARG A 253 15.98 13.66 -14.03
CA ARG A 253 15.23 13.66 -15.27
C ARG A 253 16.01 12.88 -16.32
N LYS A 254 15.31 12.02 -17.06
CA LYS A 254 15.85 11.29 -18.20
C LYS A 254 16.05 12.24 -19.38
N ASN A 255 17.10 12.01 -20.17
CA ASN A 255 17.37 12.76 -21.39
C ASN A 255 16.21 12.66 -22.39
N HIS A 256 15.58 11.48 -22.47
CA HIS A 256 14.39 11.23 -23.28
C HIS A 256 13.37 10.41 -22.49
N PRO A 257 12.07 10.58 -22.77
CA PRO A 257 11.05 9.74 -22.16
C PRO A 257 11.32 8.26 -22.42
N SER A 258 11.30 7.43 -21.38
CA SER A 258 11.63 6.02 -21.48
C SER A 258 10.86 5.18 -20.46
N ASN A 259 10.35 4.04 -20.92
CA ASN A 259 9.68 3.06 -20.08
C ASN A 259 10.60 1.96 -19.57
N GLN A 260 11.92 2.11 -19.72
CA GLN A 260 12.90 1.16 -19.20
C GLN A 260 12.77 0.96 -17.70
N GLU A 261 13.21 -0.21 -17.25
CA GLU A 261 13.21 -0.58 -15.84
C GLU A 261 14.13 0.32 -15.03
N ILE A 262 13.63 0.76 -13.87
CA ILE A 262 14.39 1.61 -12.95
C ILE A 262 14.98 0.71 -11.88
N ASN A 263 16.31 0.73 -11.75
CA ASN A 263 17.04 -0.05 -10.77
C ASN A 263 17.79 0.91 -9.84
N PHE A 264 17.58 0.80 -8.53
CA PHE A 264 18.24 1.67 -7.57
C PHE A 264 18.46 0.98 -6.23
N TYR A 265 19.36 1.53 -5.42
CA TYR A 265 19.54 1.12 -4.03
C TYR A 265 18.79 2.06 -3.10
N ALA A 266 18.12 1.49 -2.10
CA ALA A 266 17.56 2.24 -0.99
C ALA A 266 18.19 1.84 0.34
N LEU A 267 18.28 2.81 1.25
CA LEU A 267 18.56 2.57 2.66
C LEU A 267 17.23 2.46 3.41
N LYS A 268 16.98 1.31 4.04
CA LYS A 268 15.83 1.11 4.93
C LYS A 268 16.25 1.41 6.35
N VAL A 269 15.60 2.40 6.97
CA VAL A 269 15.94 2.92 8.29
C VAL A 269 14.88 2.47 9.30
N ASN A 270 15.31 1.60 10.21
CA ASN A 270 14.54 1.11 11.36
C ASN A 270 15.40 1.20 12.63
N SER A 271 15.46 0.17 13.49
CA SER A 271 16.52 0.05 14.52
C SER A 271 17.89 -0.20 13.92
N LYS A 272 17.94 -0.76 12.71
CA LYS A 272 19.13 -0.97 11.90
C LYS A 272 18.93 -0.30 10.55
N ILE A 273 20.04 0.02 9.89
CA ILE A 273 20.05 0.49 8.50
C ILE A 273 20.40 -0.70 7.61
N ILE A 274 19.54 -1.01 6.65
CA ILE A 274 19.73 -2.10 5.68
C ILE A 274 19.74 -1.51 4.28
N LYS A 275 20.70 -1.90 3.45
CA LYS A 275 20.73 -1.54 2.03
C LYS A 275 19.97 -2.59 1.23
N LYS A 276 19.02 -2.16 0.39
CA LYS A 276 18.21 -3.04 -0.47
C LYS A 276 18.19 -2.53 -1.91
N LYS A 277 18.25 -3.44 -2.88
CA LYS A 277 18.09 -3.12 -4.30
C LYS A 277 16.61 -3.22 -4.68
N TYR A 278 16.14 -2.28 -5.49
CA TYR A 278 14.80 -2.25 -6.04
C TYR A 278 14.84 -2.28 -7.56
N ARG A 279 13.86 -2.95 -8.15
CA ARG A 279 13.58 -2.99 -9.59
C ARG A 279 12.14 -2.56 -9.79
N LEU A 280 11.92 -1.49 -10.56
CA LEU A 280 10.59 -0.99 -10.91
C LEU A 280 10.35 -1.16 -12.41
N SER A 281 9.31 -1.89 -12.77
CA SER A 281 8.94 -2.16 -14.17
C SER A 281 7.60 -1.52 -14.54
N VAL A 282 7.47 -1.11 -15.81
CA VAL A 282 6.21 -0.59 -16.37
C VAL A 282 5.06 -1.60 -16.29
N ASN A 283 5.37 -2.90 -16.31
CA ASN A 283 4.40 -3.99 -16.18
C ASN A 283 3.68 -3.93 -14.83
N ASP A 284 4.39 -3.48 -13.79
CA ASP A 284 3.88 -3.33 -12.43
C ASP A 284 3.45 -1.90 -12.10
N CYS A 285 3.27 -1.04 -13.11
CA CYS A 285 3.08 0.41 -12.92
C CYS A 285 4.19 1.04 -12.07
N TYR A 286 5.43 0.54 -12.19
CA TYR A 286 6.60 0.90 -11.38
C TYR A 286 6.42 0.72 -9.87
N ARG A 287 5.54 -0.19 -9.44
CA ARG A 287 5.43 -0.58 -8.04
C ARG A 287 6.55 -1.54 -7.67
N ALA A 288 7.10 -1.40 -6.46
CA ALA A 288 8.01 -2.42 -5.92
C ALA A 288 7.25 -3.72 -5.55
N GLY A 289 7.97 -4.83 -5.44
CA GLY A 289 7.40 -6.16 -5.21
C GLY A 289 6.73 -6.75 -6.45
N GLY A 290 7.32 -6.53 -7.63
CA GLY A 290 6.84 -7.03 -8.92
C GLY A 290 6.85 -8.56 -9.04
N GLU A 291 7.70 -9.23 -8.25
CA GLU A 291 7.83 -10.68 -8.18
C GLU A 291 6.48 -11.37 -7.90
N PHE A 292 5.61 -10.72 -7.10
CA PHE A 292 4.25 -11.19 -6.88
C PHE A 292 3.43 -11.22 -8.18
N ASN A 293 3.46 -10.14 -8.96
CA ASN A 293 2.69 -10.03 -10.19
C ASN A 293 3.26 -10.93 -11.30
N GLU A 294 4.59 -11.06 -11.37
CA GLU A 294 5.28 -12.01 -12.25
C GLU A 294 4.80 -13.44 -11.96
N PHE A 295 4.76 -13.84 -10.68
CA PHE A 295 4.23 -15.14 -10.27
C PHE A 295 2.77 -15.33 -10.68
N ILE A 296 1.90 -14.35 -10.37
CA ILE A 296 0.48 -14.43 -10.74
C ILE A 296 0.33 -14.59 -12.26
N SER A 297 1.10 -13.85 -13.05
CA SER A 297 1.04 -13.91 -14.51
C SER A 297 1.49 -15.27 -15.03
N TYR A 298 2.57 -15.82 -14.48
CA TYR A 298 3.15 -17.09 -14.90
C TYR A 298 2.28 -18.30 -14.53
N PHE A 299 1.70 -18.30 -13.33
CA PHE A 299 0.93 -19.43 -12.80
C PHE A 299 -0.57 -19.30 -12.97
N ARG A 300 -1.05 -18.36 -13.79
CA ARG A 300 -2.48 -18.20 -14.05
C ARG A 300 -3.01 -19.42 -14.83
N PRO A 301 -3.96 -20.21 -14.27
CA PRO A 301 -4.53 -21.33 -14.99
C PRO A 301 -5.56 -20.84 -16.03
N LEU A 302 -5.84 -21.70 -17.01
CA LEU A 302 -6.83 -21.44 -18.06
C LEU A 302 -8.26 -21.50 -17.50
N GLU A 303 -8.48 -22.38 -16.53
CA GLU A 303 -9.75 -22.54 -15.82
C GLU A 303 -9.58 -22.20 -14.32
N PRO A 304 -9.50 -20.91 -13.95
CA PRO A 304 -9.36 -20.49 -12.56
C PRO A 304 -10.66 -20.65 -11.77
N LEU A 305 -10.54 -20.78 -10.46
CA LEU A 305 -11.67 -20.65 -9.53
C LEU A 305 -12.31 -19.27 -9.69
N LYS A 306 -13.64 -19.19 -9.69
CA LYS A 306 -14.35 -17.90 -9.68
C LYS A 306 -14.50 -17.41 -8.24
N ILE A 307 -13.86 -16.28 -7.91
CA ILE A 307 -13.86 -15.72 -6.56
C ILE A 307 -14.74 -14.47 -6.46
N LYS A 308 -15.77 -14.55 -5.63
CA LYS A 308 -16.63 -13.42 -5.25
C LYS A 308 -16.39 -13.05 -3.78
N PHE A 309 -16.62 -11.78 -3.47
CA PHE A 309 -16.44 -11.22 -2.13
C PHE A 309 -17.72 -10.58 -1.63
N TYR A 310 -17.80 -10.47 -0.30
CA TYR A 310 -18.87 -9.86 0.46
C TYR A 310 -20.17 -10.66 0.44
N LEU A 311 -20.69 -10.90 1.63
CA LEU A 311 -22.10 -11.17 1.83
C LEU A 311 -22.80 -9.87 2.25
N THR A 312 -23.93 -9.55 1.64
CA THR A 312 -24.67 -8.31 1.92
C THR A 312 -26.00 -8.60 2.59
N ILE A 313 -26.51 -7.63 3.35
CA ILE A 313 -27.82 -7.76 4.00
C ILE A 313 -28.96 -7.96 2.99
N ASP A 314 -28.90 -7.33 1.82
CA ASP A 314 -29.88 -7.48 0.75
C ASP A 314 -29.93 -8.93 0.23
N GLU A 315 -28.77 -9.60 0.16
CA GLU A 315 -28.69 -11.00 -0.24
C GLU A 315 -29.37 -11.91 0.78
N ILE A 316 -29.23 -11.64 2.07
CA ILE A 316 -29.92 -12.38 3.14
C ILE A 316 -31.43 -12.14 3.06
N GLN A 317 -31.85 -10.89 2.86
CA GLN A 317 -33.28 -10.53 2.77
C GLN A 317 -33.98 -11.18 1.58
N LYS A 318 -33.27 -11.38 0.46
CA LYS A 318 -33.77 -12.11 -0.72
C LYS A 318 -33.87 -13.62 -0.53
N ASN A 319 -33.22 -14.16 0.51
CA ASN A 319 -33.13 -15.60 0.76
C ASN A 319 -33.73 -15.99 2.12
N LYS A 320 -34.81 -15.32 2.56
CA LYS A 320 -35.52 -15.65 3.80
C LYS A 320 -36.06 -17.09 3.77
N GLY A 321 -36.03 -17.75 4.92
CA GLY A 321 -36.56 -19.11 5.06
C GLY A 321 -36.73 -19.50 6.52
N LYS A 322 -36.43 -20.75 6.84
CA LYS A 322 -36.69 -21.35 8.17
C LYS A 322 -35.44 -21.91 8.85
N ILE A 323 -34.28 -21.86 8.21
CA ILE A 323 -33.05 -22.40 8.79
C ILE A 323 -32.26 -21.25 9.43
N PRO A 324 -31.90 -21.35 10.72
CA PRO A 324 -31.14 -20.30 11.39
C PRO A 324 -29.68 -20.27 10.93
N VAL A 325 -29.14 -19.07 10.71
CA VAL A 325 -27.71 -18.80 10.50
C VAL A 325 -27.28 -17.60 11.33
N LYS A 326 -26.13 -17.70 11.99
CA LYS A 326 -25.51 -16.67 12.83
C LYS A 326 -24.49 -15.91 12.00
N LEU A 327 -24.69 -14.60 11.80
CA LEU A 327 -23.84 -13.80 10.92
C LEU A 327 -23.21 -12.61 11.64
N LEU A 328 -21.90 -12.43 11.44
CA LEU A 328 -21.12 -11.33 12.00
C LEU A 328 -21.38 -10.03 11.25
N ASP A 329 -21.84 -8.98 11.94
CA ASP A 329 -22.01 -7.65 11.37
C ASP A 329 -20.69 -6.89 11.41
N VAL A 330 -19.96 -6.86 10.29
CA VAL A 330 -18.65 -6.18 10.25
C VAL A 330 -18.75 -4.67 10.43
N ASN A 331 -19.92 -4.07 10.22
CA ASN A 331 -20.11 -2.64 10.40
C ASN A 331 -20.34 -2.26 11.87
N SER A 332 -20.44 -3.24 12.77
CA SER A 332 -20.65 -3.03 14.20
C SER A 332 -19.36 -3.00 15.03
N PHE A 333 -18.19 -3.09 14.38
CA PHE A 333 -16.90 -3.17 15.08
C PHE A 333 -16.70 -1.99 16.04
N SER A 334 -16.52 -2.30 17.32
CA SER A 334 -16.24 -1.33 18.36
C SER A 334 -15.42 -1.98 19.46
N ASN A 335 -14.35 -1.31 19.91
CA ASN A 335 -13.48 -1.76 21.01
C ASN A 335 -12.98 -3.21 20.90
N GLY A 336 -12.71 -3.70 19.68
CA GLY A 336 -12.25 -5.07 19.46
C GLY A 336 -13.36 -6.12 19.38
N TYR A 337 -14.63 -5.72 19.44
CA TYR A 337 -15.78 -6.61 19.35
C TYR A 337 -16.62 -6.34 18.12
N PHE A 338 -17.18 -7.41 17.56
CA PHE A 338 -18.21 -7.37 16.54
C PHE A 338 -19.52 -7.89 17.13
N ARG A 339 -20.64 -7.30 16.74
CA ARG A 339 -21.97 -7.88 16.96
C ARG A 339 -22.22 -8.98 15.93
N PHE A 340 -22.93 -10.03 16.33
CA PHE A 340 -23.58 -10.97 15.42
C PHE A 340 -25.09 -10.96 15.64
N ASP A 341 -25.84 -11.36 14.62
CA ASP A 341 -27.29 -11.59 14.70
C ASP A 341 -27.64 -12.92 14.02
N THR A 342 -28.75 -13.52 14.42
CA THR A 342 -29.31 -14.74 13.81
C THR A 342 -30.37 -14.40 12.77
N TYR A 343 -30.30 -15.03 11.60
CA TYR A 343 -31.24 -14.86 10.48
C TYR A 343 -31.85 -16.20 10.08
N MET A 344 -33.11 -16.19 9.66
CA MET A 344 -33.78 -17.38 9.12
C MET A 344 -33.72 -17.35 7.59
N VAL A 345 -33.04 -18.34 7.00
CA VAL A 345 -32.73 -18.40 5.57
C VAL A 345 -33.24 -19.67 4.90
N HIS A 346 -33.31 -19.65 3.56
CA HIS A 346 -33.63 -20.81 2.74
C HIS A 346 -32.49 -21.84 2.76
N LYS A 347 -32.80 -23.12 2.51
CA LYS A 347 -31.84 -24.23 2.55
C LYS A 347 -30.66 -24.03 1.61
N ASP A 348 -30.92 -23.64 0.37
CA ASP A 348 -29.84 -23.44 -0.62
C ASP A 348 -28.85 -22.35 -0.20
N PHE A 349 -29.34 -21.30 0.47
CA PHE A 349 -28.50 -20.23 0.96
C PHE A 349 -27.70 -20.65 2.21
N HIS A 350 -28.32 -21.42 3.11
CA HIS A 350 -27.61 -22.05 4.23
C HIS A 350 -26.48 -22.96 3.70
N ASP A 351 -26.76 -23.81 2.72
CA ASP A 351 -25.78 -24.75 2.15
C ASP A 351 -24.66 -24.01 1.38
N LYS A 352 -24.99 -22.89 0.72
CA LYS A 352 -24.01 -21.96 0.14
C LYS A 352 -23.07 -21.37 1.20
N LEU A 353 -23.56 -20.95 2.36
CA LEU A 353 -22.71 -20.44 3.44
C LEU A 353 -21.82 -21.55 4.01
N LYS A 354 -22.40 -22.72 4.28
CA LYS A 354 -21.68 -23.88 4.81
C LYS A 354 -20.55 -24.35 3.89
N SER A 355 -20.77 -24.31 2.58
CA SER A 355 -19.75 -24.65 1.57
C SER A 355 -18.71 -23.56 1.34
N ASN A 356 -18.87 -22.38 1.94
CA ASN A 356 -17.95 -21.25 1.79
C ASN A 356 -17.58 -20.66 3.16
N PRO A 357 -16.93 -21.43 4.06
CA PRO A 357 -16.63 -21.00 5.43
C PRO A 357 -15.43 -20.04 5.52
N LEU A 358 -14.82 -19.65 4.40
CA LEU A 358 -13.59 -18.87 4.37
C LEU A 358 -13.86 -17.36 4.26
N PHE A 359 -13.03 -16.58 4.93
CA PHE A 359 -12.97 -15.13 4.80
C PHE A 359 -11.54 -14.65 4.61
N VAL A 360 -11.38 -13.47 4.01
CA VAL A 360 -10.09 -12.79 3.92
C VAL A 360 -9.99 -11.70 4.98
N ARG A 361 -8.88 -11.69 5.72
CA ARG A 361 -8.40 -10.52 6.46
C ARG A 361 -7.43 -9.77 5.56
N THR A 362 -7.75 -8.52 5.25
CA THR A 362 -7.02 -7.68 4.30
C THR A 362 -6.10 -6.67 4.98
N LEU A 363 -6.14 -6.56 6.30
CA LEU A 363 -5.35 -5.63 7.08
C LEU A 363 -4.66 -6.37 8.22
N ASP A 364 -3.35 -6.21 8.32
CA ASP A 364 -2.59 -6.68 9.47
C ASP A 364 -3.12 -5.98 10.73
N THR A 365 -3.43 -6.72 11.78
CA THR A 365 -3.88 -6.11 13.05
C THR A 365 -2.73 -5.57 13.88
N GLY A 366 -1.50 -5.99 13.59
CA GLY A 366 -0.28 -5.62 14.32
C GLY A 366 0.30 -6.73 15.19
N LYS A 367 -0.39 -7.88 15.30
CA LYS A 367 0.15 -9.12 15.88
C LYS A 367 0.38 -10.17 14.79
N TRP A 368 1.19 -11.19 15.06
CA TRP A 368 1.53 -12.22 14.08
C TRP A 368 0.33 -13.08 13.68
N GLU A 369 -0.50 -13.45 14.65
CA GLU A 369 -1.76 -14.19 14.47
C GLU A 369 -2.84 -13.40 13.70
N GLY A 370 -2.67 -12.08 13.60
CA GLY A 370 -3.60 -11.16 12.96
C GLY A 370 -3.15 -10.60 11.62
N ARG A 371 -2.17 -11.23 10.97
CA ARG A 371 -1.70 -10.84 9.64
C ARG A 371 -2.81 -10.95 8.59
N CYS A 372 -2.63 -10.27 7.47
CA CYS A 372 -3.46 -10.48 6.29
C CYS A 372 -3.37 -11.94 5.86
N GLY A 373 -4.48 -12.53 5.45
CA GLY A 373 -4.55 -13.95 5.11
C GLY A 373 -5.98 -14.43 4.92
N ILE A 374 -6.13 -15.74 4.66
CA ILE A 374 -7.41 -16.42 4.59
C ILE A 374 -7.60 -17.27 5.85
N TYR A 375 -8.80 -17.19 6.39
CA TYR A 375 -9.18 -17.78 7.67
C TYR A 375 -10.56 -18.40 7.57
N ASN A 376 -10.87 -19.31 8.50
CA ASN A 376 -12.21 -19.89 8.61
C ASN A 376 -13.05 -19.04 9.58
N VAL A 377 -14.28 -18.71 9.18
CA VAL A 377 -15.19 -17.86 9.95
C VAL A 377 -15.57 -18.53 11.27
N GLN A 378 -15.85 -19.83 11.26
CA GLN A 378 -16.24 -20.57 12.46
C GLN A 378 -15.07 -20.70 13.44
N GLU A 379 -13.85 -20.96 12.95
CA GLU A 379 -12.64 -21.06 13.77
C GLU A 379 -12.32 -19.73 14.49
N ILE A 380 -12.49 -18.59 13.80
CA ILE A 380 -12.10 -17.29 14.33
C ILE A 380 -13.21 -16.62 15.15
N PHE A 381 -14.47 -16.75 14.73
CA PHE A 381 -15.58 -15.99 15.29
C PHE A 381 -16.72 -16.85 15.87
N GLY A 382 -16.74 -18.16 15.61
CA GLY A 382 -17.84 -19.04 16.06
C GLY A 382 -19.21 -18.63 15.49
N VAL A 383 -19.24 -18.27 14.22
CA VAL A 383 -20.42 -17.86 13.44
C VAL A 383 -20.38 -18.46 12.03
N ASP A 384 -21.52 -18.50 11.35
CA ASP A 384 -21.68 -19.17 10.03
C ASP A 384 -21.21 -18.31 8.85
N GLY A 385 -21.07 -17.00 9.04
CA GLY A 385 -20.68 -16.09 7.96
C GLY A 385 -20.49 -14.64 8.40
N ILE A 386 -19.99 -13.83 7.47
CA ILE A 386 -19.63 -12.42 7.71
C ILE A 386 -20.44 -11.52 6.78
N VAL A 387 -21.33 -10.69 7.34
CA VAL A 387 -22.26 -9.83 6.60
C VAL A 387 -21.88 -8.35 6.67
N VAL A 388 -22.03 -7.66 5.53
CA VAL A 388 -22.03 -6.20 5.43
C VAL A 388 -23.47 -5.66 5.48
N LYS A 389 -23.81 -4.94 6.54
CA LYS A 389 -25.13 -4.30 6.69
C LYS A 389 -25.22 -2.88 6.15
N LYS A 390 -24.09 -2.17 6.13
CA LYS A 390 -24.02 -0.76 5.74
C LYS A 390 -23.02 -0.60 4.60
N LYS A 391 -21.90 0.08 4.86
CA LYS A 391 -20.88 0.37 3.84
C LYS A 391 -19.83 -0.73 3.81
N LYS A 392 -19.40 -1.10 2.60
CA LYS A 392 -18.25 -1.99 2.40
C LYS A 392 -16.98 -1.26 2.78
N TYR A 393 -16.30 -1.71 3.82
CA TYR A 393 -14.96 -1.24 4.17
C TYR A 393 -13.97 -2.33 3.88
N ARG A 394 -12.96 -2.01 3.06
CA ARG A 394 -11.97 -3.00 2.62
C ARG A 394 -11.03 -3.46 3.72
N THR A 395 -11.09 -2.84 4.91
CA THR A 395 -10.30 -3.17 6.10
C THR A 395 -11.03 -4.12 7.05
N HIS A 396 -12.28 -4.45 6.78
CA HIS A 396 -13.03 -5.45 7.55
C HIS A 396 -12.65 -6.87 7.12
N PRO A 397 -12.91 -7.88 7.97
CA PRO A 397 -13.05 -9.26 7.52
C PRO A 397 -14.09 -9.34 6.38
N ILE A 398 -13.79 -10.10 5.33
CA ILE A 398 -14.66 -10.17 4.14
C ILE A 398 -14.89 -11.63 3.74
N GLN A 399 -16.16 -12.04 3.71
CA GLN A 399 -16.57 -13.36 3.23
C GLN A 399 -16.08 -13.62 1.80
N ILE A 400 -15.57 -14.83 1.56
CA ILE A 400 -15.17 -15.32 0.24
C ILE A 400 -16.21 -16.34 -0.24
N PHE A 401 -16.60 -16.24 -1.51
CA PHE A 401 -17.41 -17.25 -2.19
C PHE A 401 -16.64 -17.79 -3.39
N ILE A 402 -16.58 -19.11 -3.50
CA ILE A 402 -15.78 -19.84 -4.49
C ILE A 402 -16.70 -20.64 -5.39
N THR A 403 -16.38 -20.70 -6.68
CA THR A 403 -17.08 -21.55 -7.65
C THR A 403 -16.07 -22.23 -8.58
N PRO A 404 -16.16 -23.55 -8.84
CA PRO A 404 -17.18 -24.50 -8.35
C PRO A 404 -17.13 -24.74 -6.82
N VAL A 405 -18.15 -25.40 -6.29
CA VAL A 405 -18.18 -25.80 -4.87
C VAL A 405 -17.04 -26.77 -4.61
N LEU A 406 -16.28 -26.52 -3.56
CA LEU A 406 -15.12 -27.32 -3.17
C LEU A 406 -15.45 -28.23 -1.98
N SER A 407 -14.73 -29.36 -1.89
CA SER A 407 -14.74 -30.19 -0.68
C SER A 407 -14.05 -29.46 0.48
N GLU A 408 -14.35 -29.87 1.71
CA GLU A 408 -13.70 -29.31 2.91
C GLU A 408 -12.16 -29.48 2.86
N CYS A 409 -11.69 -30.64 2.40
CA CYS A 409 -10.27 -30.90 2.19
C CYS A 409 -9.63 -29.94 1.18
N ASP A 410 -10.34 -29.59 0.11
CA ASP A 410 -9.85 -28.67 -0.92
C ASP A 410 -9.87 -27.21 -0.45
N LEU A 411 -10.88 -26.82 0.35
CA LEU A 411 -10.94 -25.51 0.98
C LEU A 411 -9.78 -25.30 1.96
N LEU A 412 -9.47 -26.32 2.77
CA LEU A 412 -8.33 -26.30 3.67
C LEU A 412 -7.01 -26.18 2.90
N LEU A 413 -6.84 -27.01 1.86
CA LEU A 413 -5.64 -26.97 1.02
C LEU A 413 -5.45 -25.61 0.33
N LEU A 414 -6.54 -25.00 -0.16
CA LEU A 414 -6.52 -23.67 -0.77
C LEU A 414 -6.18 -22.56 0.25
N LYS A 415 -6.73 -22.64 1.47
CA LYS A 415 -6.40 -21.73 2.59
C LYS A 415 -4.92 -21.79 2.92
N ASP A 416 -4.38 -22.99 3.09
CA ASP A 416 -2.99 -23.20 3.52
C ASP A 416 -2.01 -22.80 2.42
N TYR A 417 -2.31 -23.16 1.16
CA TYR A 417 -1.57 -22.69 -0.01
C TYR A 417 -1.49 -21.17 -0.04
N PHE A 418 -2.65 -20.49 0.07
CA PHE A 418 -2.71 -19.04 -0.02
C PHE A 418 -1.84 -18.38 1.04
N ASN A 419 -1.95 -18.84 2.29
CA ASN A 419 -1.21 -18.26 3.41
C ASN A 419 0.30 -18.54 3.31
N VAL A 420 0.71 -19.74 2.90
CA VAL A 420 2.13 -20.06 2.67
C VAL A 420 2.72 -19.20 1.56
N MET A 421 2.02 -19.10 0.42
CA MET A 421 2.48 -18.25 -0.69
C MET A 421 2.53 -16.77 -0.31
N LEU A 422 1.55 -16.29 0.47
CA LEU A 422 1.56 -14.91 0.95
C LEU A 422 2.79 -14.63 1.83
N GLU A 423 3.15 -15.52 2.75
CA GLU A 423 4.35 -15.36 3.58
C GLU A 423 5.64 -15.51 2.78
N TYR A 424 5.70 -16.39 1.78
CA TYR A 424 6.82 -16.45 0.84
C TYR A 424 7.08 -15.10 0.16
N PHE A 425 6.04 -14.47 -0.41
CA PHE A 425 6.21 -13.15 -1.04
C PHE A 425 6.61 -12.08 -0.04
N ARG A 426 6.14 -12.17 1.20
CA ARG A 426 6.53 -11.26 2.28
C ARG A 426 8.00 -11.38 2.61
N GLU A 427 8.54 -12.59 2.61
CA GLU A 427 9.96 -12.85 2.82
C GLU A 427 10.80 -12.30 1.66
N ILE A 428 10.53 -12.72 0.41
CA ILE A 428 11.40 -12.35 -0.72
C ILE A 428 11.31 -10.88 -1.12
N THR A 429 10.17 -10.23 -0.87
CA THR A 429 9.96 -8.81 -1.21
C THR A 429 10.00 -7.89 0.00
N ASP A 430 10.22 -8.40 1.21
CA ASP A 430 10.05 -7.63 2.45
C ASP A 430 8.65 -6.97 2.56
N SER A 431 7.64 -7.72 2.15
CA SER A 431 6.23 -7.30 2.10
C SER A 431 5.94 -6.05 1.26
N GLU A 432 6.80 -5.69 0.30
CA GLU A 432 6.67 -4.47 -0.51
C GLU A 432 5.66 -4.60 -1.64
N PHE A 433 5.28 -5.83 -2.01
CA PHE A 433 4.11 -6.08 -2.87
C PHE A 433 2.78 -5.71 -2.20
N LEU A 434 2.77 -5.39 -0.90
CA LEU A 434 1.60 -4.92 -0.15
C LEU A 434 1.69 -3.43 0.15
N THR A 435 0.53 -2.78 0.24
CA THR A 435 0.45 -1.37 0.62
C THR A 435 0.82 -1.20 2.08
N THR A 436 1.67 -0.22 2.40
CA THR A 436 2.01 0.09 3.79
C THR A 436 0.82 0.78 4.48
N PHE A 437 0.39 0.21 5.61
CA PHE A 437 -0.63 0.81 6.46
C PHE A 437 0.02 1.78 7.45
N LYS A 438 -0.82 2.57 8.13
CA LYS A 438 -0.39 3.65 9.03
C LYS A 438 0.59 3.17 10.11
N TYR A 439 1.39 4.10 10.63
CA TYR A 439 2.24 3.87 11.80
C TYR A 439 1.44 3.23 12.95
N SER A 440 2.06 2.27 13.61
CA SER A 440 1.54 1.61 14.79
C SER A 440 2.69 1.21 15.71
N SER A 441 2.38 0.93 16.98
CA SER A 441 3.29 0.32 17.95
C SER A 441 3.41 -1.20 17.77
N SER A 442 3.26 -1.68 16.54
CA SER A 442 3.23 -3.11 16.23
C SER A 442 4.64 -3.66 16.05
N ASP A 443 4.78 -4.98 16.20
CA ASP A 443 6.06 -5.69 16.05
C ASP A 443 6.68 -5.53 14.66
N TYR A 444 5.85 -5.22 13.67
CA TYR A 444 6.23 -5.01 12.29
C TYR A 444 5.37 -3.92 11.63
N ILE A 445 5.82 -3.43 10.47
CA ILE A 445 5.05 -2.47 9.68
C ILE A 445 3.79 -3.16 9.15
N ARG A 446 2.64 -2.72 9.64
CA ARG A 446 1.35 -3.25 9.19
C ARG A 446 1.16 -3.02 7.69
N LYS A 447 0.68 -4.04 7.00
CA LYS A 447 0.38 -4.02 5.58
C LYS A 447 -1.11 -4.19 5.30
N TYR A 448 -1.48 -3.78 4.10
CA TYR A 448 -2.80 -3.93 3.54
C TYR A 448 -2.74 -4.73 2.24
N LEU A 449 -3.50 -5.83 2.21
CA LEU A 449 -3.69 -6.72 1.06
C LEU A 449 -4.96 -6.35 0.30
N GLY A 450 -4.82 -5.96 -0.96
CA GLY A 450 -5.96 -5.63 -1.81
C GLY A 450 -6.77 -6.85 -2.24
N LEU A 451 -8.09 -6.74 -2.32
CA LEU A 451 -8.97 -7.83 -2.76
C LEU A 451 -8.64 -8.36 -4.16
N SER A 452 -8.15 -7.50 -5.06
CA SER A 452 -7.67 -7.95 -6.37
C SER A 452 -6.43 -8.83 -6.27
N GLN A 453 -5.54 -8.57 -5.31
CA GLN A 453 -4.36 -9.41 -5.07
C GLN A 453 -4.79 -10.74 -4.43
N THR A 454 -5.71 -10.70 -3.46
CA THR A 454 -6.31 -11.91 -2.86
C THR A 454 -6.94 -12.80 -3.92
N ARG A 455 -7.80 -12.23 -4.78
CA ARG A 455 -8.43 -12.98 -5.88
C ARG A 455 -7.38 -13.62 -6.78
N LYS A 456 -6.43 -12.83 -7.26
CA LYS A 456 -5.40 -13.29 -8.20
C LYS A 456 -4.58 -14.45 -7.63
N LEU A 457 -4.18 -14.39 -6.36
CA LEU A 457 -3.42 -15.48 -5.72
C LEU A 457 -4.29 -16.71 -5.43
N LEU A 458 -5.57 -16.56 -5.13
CA LEU A 458 -6.48 -17.71 -5.06
C LEU A 458 -6.65 -18.39 -6.43
N GLU A 459 -6.72 -17.58 -7.48
CA GLU A 459 -6.92 -18.05 -8.85
C GLU A 459 -5.71 -18.83 -9.40
N THR A 460 -4.51 -18.70 -8.84
CA THR A 460 -3.33 -19.47 -9.30
C THR A 460 -3.39 -20.96 -8.92
N LEU A 461 -4.25 -21.35 -7.98
CA LEU A 461 -4.44 -22.76 -7.60
C LEU A 461 -5.80 -23.29 -8.09
N PRO A 462 -5.87 -23.99 -9.24
CA PRO A 462 -7.09 -24.62 -9.72
C PRO A 462 -7.34 -25.94 -8.98
N VAL A 463 -7.48 -25.91 -7.65
CA VAL A 463 -7.52 -27.11 -6.78
C VAL A 463 -8.55 -28.16 -7.20
N HIS A 464 -9.66 -27.72 -7.81
CA HIS A 464 -10.73 -28.58 -8.32
C HIS A 464 -10.31 -29.48 -9.50
N LEU A 465 -9.23 -29.14 -10.21
CA LEU A 465 -8.70 -29.88 -11.35
C LEU A 465 -7.49 -30.75 -10.98
N ILE A 466 -6.97 -30.63 -9.76
CA ILE A 466 -5.77 -31.34 -9.32
C ILE A 466 -6.12 -32.78 -8.95
N SER A 467 -5.30 -33.73 -9.40
CA SER A 467 -5.45 -35.15 -9.07
C SER A 467 -5.30 -35.41 -7.56
N ALA A 468 -5.87 -36.50 -7.05
CA ALA A 468 -5.76 -36.84 -5.62
C ALA A 468 -4.30 -37.01 -5.16
N GLU A 469 -3.44 -37.60 -6.02
CA GLU A 469 -2.02 -37.77 -5.74
C GLU A 469 -1.27 -36.43 -5.71
N ASP A 470 -1.52 -35.56 -6.69
CA ASP A 470 -0.92 -34.22 -6.72
C ASP A 470 -1.41 -33.36 -5.55
N LYS A 471 -2.66 -33.52 -5.09
CA LYS A 471 -3.16 -32.86 -3.86
C LYS A 471 -2.41 -33.33 -2.61
N LYS A 472 -2.10 -34.63 -2.52
CA LYS A 472 -1.33 -35.19 -1.40
C LYS A 472 0.09 -34.63 -1.39
N ARG A 473 0.75 -34.60 -2.55
CA ARG A 473 2.08 -33.98 -2.73
C ARG A 473 2.06 -32.50 -2.38
N LEU A 474 1.08 -31.76 -2.90
CA LEU A 474 0.91 -30.33 -2.62
C LEU A 474 0.76 -30.06 -1.12
N ARG A 475 -0.02 -30.88 -0.40
CA ARG A 475 -0.16 -30.78 1.05
C ARG A 475 1.18 -30.98 1.78
N THR A 476 1.99 -31.94 1.35
CA THR A 476 3.33 -32.15 1.88
C THR A 476 4.22 -30.92 1.66
N PHE A 477 4.25 -30.39 0.44
CA PHE A 477 5.06 -29.20 0.12
C PHE A 477 4.61 -27.96 0.90
N ILE A 478 3.30 -27.74 1.04
CA ILE A 478 2.76 -26.63 1.87
C ILE A 478 3.20 -26.77 3.33
N ASN A 479 3.09 -27.96 3.91
CA ASN A 479 3.49 -28.21 5.31
C ASN A 479 5.00 -28.01 5.52
N GLN A 480 5.81 -28.37 4.52
CA GLN A 480 7.26 -28.18 4.53
C GLN A 480 7.68 -26.77 4.11
N LYS A 481 6.73 -25.92 3.67
CA LYS A 481 6.99 -24.63 3.02
C LYS A 481 7.95 -24.73 1.82
N ASP A 482 7.88 -25.85 1.10
CA ASP A 482 8.65 -26.08 -0.12
C ASP A 482 7.99 -25.35 -1.29
N ILE A 483 8.48 -24.13 -1.56
CA ILE A 483 7.93 -23.25 -2.59
C ILE A 483 8.22 -23.78 -4.00
N GLU A 484 9.36 -24.43 -4.22
CA GLU A 484 9.69 -24.98 -5.55
C GLU A 484 8.83 -26.20 -5.84
N GLY A 485 8.63 -27.09 -4.86
CA GLY A 485 7.68 -28.20 -4.98
C GLY A 485 6.25 -27.74 -5.29
N ILE A 486 5.80 -26.63 -4.67
CA ILE A 486 4.51 -26.01 -5.00
C ILE A 486 4.50 -25.52 -6.46
N LYS A 487 5.52 -24.78 -6.89
CA LYS A 487 5.65 -24.26 -8.27
C LYS A 487 5.67 -25.37 -9.32
N ASP A 488 6.30 -26.50 -9.01
CA ASP A 488 6.34 -27.67 -9.89
C ASP A 488 4.95 -28.27 -10.12
N ILE A 489 4.15 -28.40 -9.05
CA ILE A 489 2.76 -28.84 -9.16
C ILE A 489 1.98 -27.87 -10.04
N LEU A 490 2.05 -26.56 -9.79
CA LEU A 490 1.34 -25.55 -10.58
C LEU A 490 1.75 -25.58 -12.06
N SER A 491 3.06 -25.66 -12.35
CA SER A 491 3.59 -25.77 -13.70
C SER A 491 3.09 -27.02 -14.42
N SER A 492 3.07 -28.16 -13.72
CA SER A 492 2.59 -29.42 -14.29
C SER A 492 1.10 -29.34 -14.67
N GLN A 493 0.27 -28.68 -13.86
CA GLN A 493 -1.14 -28.52 -14.15
C GLN A 493 -1.41 -27.59 -15.32
N ASN A 494 -0.67 -26.47 -15.41
CA ASN A 494 -0.79 -25.57 -16.56
C ASN A 494 -0.42 -26.29 -17.87
N ARG A 495 0.65 -27.09 -17.89
CA ARG A 495 1.02 -27.91 -19.06
C ARG A 495 -0.07 -28.91 -19.44
N LYS A 496 -0.60 -29.68 -18.48
CA LYS A 496 -1.69 -30.64 -18.73
C LYS A 496 -2.91 -29.97 -19.35
N THR A 497 -3.27 -28.78 -18.86
CA THR A 497 -4.43 -28.04 -19.35
C THR A 497 -4.22 -27.53 -20.78
N VAL A 498 -3.04 -26.99 -21.10
CA VAL A 498 -2.69 -26.57 -22.46
C VAL A 498 -2.72 -27.75 -23.43
N SER A 499 -2.10 -28.88 -23.06
CA SER A 499 -2.11 -30.09 -23.89
C SER A 499 -3.52 -30.62 -24.16
N ALA A 500 -4.41 -30.58 -23.16
CA ALA A 500 -5.81 -31.00 -23.32
C ALA A 500 -6.60 -30.06 -24.25
N LEU A 501 -6.32 -28.76 -24.23
CA LEU A 501 -6.94 -27.78 -25.14
C LEU A 501 -6.48 -27.97 -26.59
N LEU A 502 -5.17 -28.10 -26.82
CA LEU A 502 -4.63 -28.36 -28.16
C LEU A 502 -5.22 -29.64 -28.78
N LEU A 503 -5.41 -30.68 -27.96
CA LEU A 503 -6.04 -31.92 -28.41
C LEU A 503 -7.53 -31.73 -28.76
N LYS A 504 -8.27 -30.94 -27.98
CA LYS A 504 -9.67 -30.60 -28.28
C LYS A 504 -9.80 -29.79 -29.57
N ASP A 505 -8.93 -28.82 -29.78
CA ASP A 505 -8.91 -27.99 -30.99
C ASP A 505 -8.59 -28.86 -32.22
N PHE A 506 -7.59 -29.73 -32.12
CA PHE A 506 -7.26 -30.70 -33.17
C PHE A 506 -8.43 -31.63 -33.52
N ILE A 507 -9.10 -32.23 -32.52
CA ILE A 507 -10.26 -33.10 -32.75
C ILE A 507 -11.41 -32.30 -33.37
N SER A 508 -11.63 -31.06 -32.93
CA SER A 508 -12.68 -30.18 -33.46
C SER A 508 -12.43 -29.78 -34.91
N GLU A 509 -11.16 -29.60 -35.32
CA GLU A 509 -10.78 -29.39 -36.72
C GLU A 509 -10.97 -30.65 -37.57
N GLN A 510 -10.58 -31.83 -37.07
CA GLN A 510 -10.80 -33.11 -37.76
C GLN A 510 -12.29 -33.42 -37.97
N LEU A 511 -13.17 -33.00 -37.05
CA LEU A 511 -14.62 -33.13 -37.17
C LEU A 511 -15.28 -32.08 -38.07
N ARG A 512 -14.58 -30.99 -38.43
CA ARG A 512 -15.06 -30.00 -39.41
C ARG A 512 -14.58 -30.29 -40.83
N ASN A 513 -13.51 -31.06 -40.96
CA ASN A 513 -12.91 -31.45 -42.24
C ASN A 513 -13.37 -32.82 -42.76
N ASN A 514 -14.19 -33.54 -41.98
CA ASN A 514 -15.00 -34.68 -42.38
C ASN A 514 -16.47 -34.27 -42.38
#